data_AF-A0A933S2Z3-F1
#
_entry.id   AF-A0A933S2Z3-F1
#
_cell.length_a   1.000
_cell.length_b   1.000
_cell.length_c   1.000
_cell.angle_alpha   90.00
_cell.angle_beta   90.00
_cell.angle_gamma   90.00
#
_symmetry.space_group_name_H-M   'P 1'
#
loop_
_entity.id
_entity.type
_entity.pdbx_description
1 polymer ?
#
loop_
_entity_poly.entity_id
_entity_poly.type
_entity_poly.pdbx_seq_one_letter_code
_entity_poly.pdbx_strand_id
1 'polypeptide(L)'
;MPGILRIWLRACLAAAGLLILASCGGADLTGGGMPKANPPGLFTDATLAEYLETSFNETKACTGFTEGLYEELTVVMMQPQFPCRWYEAGCSGEFVTPNTIKLGSPYVWKHEVLHFLLYRNTGESDSGHTNALFWDCV
;
A
#
# COMPACT_ATOMS: atom_id res chain seq x y z
N MET A 1 25.51 -48.12 35.67
CA MET A 1 25.27 -46.67 35.89
C MET A 1 24.86 -45.96 34.58
N PRO A 2 23.62 -46.09 34.07
CA PRO A 2 23.18 -45.40 32.85
C PRO A 2 22.12 -44.29 33.06
N GLY A 3 21.58 -44.15 34.28
CA GLY A 3 20.46 -43.25 34.57
C GLY A 3 20.85 -41.78 34.68
N ILE A 4 22.00 -41.49 35.31
CA ILE A 4 22.45 -40.13 35.57
C ILE A 4 22.81 -39.40 34.26
N LEU A 5 23.47 -40.09 33.32
CA LEU A 5 23.86 -39.53 32.02
C LEU A 5 22.65 -39.12 31.16
N ARG A 6 21.54 -39.88 31.23
CA ARG A 6 20.29 -39.56 30.51
C ARG A 6 19.56 -38.35 31.10
N ILE A 7 19.68 -38.13 32.40
CA ILE A 7 19.09 -36.96 33.08
C ILE A 7 19.87 -35.70 32.69
N TRP A 8 21.21 -35.75 32.67
CA TRP A 8 22.04 -34.62 32.24
C TRP A 8 21.84 -34.27 30.76
N LEU A 9 21.73 -35.26 29.87
CA LEU A 9 21.45 -34.99 28.45
C LEU A 9 20.12 -34.27 28.23
N ARG A 10 19.08 -34.65 28.97
CA ARG A 10 17.76 -34.02 28.89
C ARG A 10 17.76 -32.61 29.45
N ALA A 11 18.51 -32.36 30.53
CA ALA A 11 18.69 -31.02 31.09
C ALA A 11 19.44 -30.09 30.12
N CYS A 12 20.49 -30.58 29.46
CA CYS A 12 21.22 -29.79 28.45
C CYS A 12 20.37 -29.48 27.22
N LEU A 13 19.55 -30.42 26.74
CA LEU A 13 18.63 -30.19 25.62
C LEU A 13 17.52 -29.19 25.96
N ALA A 14 17.00 -29.23 27.20
CA ALA A 14 16.02 -28.25 27.68
C ALA A 14 16.63 -26.84 27.80
N ALA A 15 17.87 -26.73 28.29
CA ALA A 15 18.58 -25.46 28.37
C ALA A 15 18.89 -24.87 26.98
N ALA A 16 19.27 -25.71 26.01
CA ALA A 16 19.48 -25.29 24.62
C ALA A 16 18.17 -24.81 23.96
N GLY A 17 17.04 -25.48 24.22
CA GLY A 17 15.72 -25.04 23.74
C GLY A 17 15.29 -23.68 24.32
N LEU A 18 15.59 -23.41 25.59
CA LEU A 18 15.33 -22.10 26.21
C LEU A 18 16.24 -20.99 25.66
N LEU A 19 17.50 -21.29 25.33
CA LEU A 19 18.43 -20.30 24.75
C LEU A 19 18.05 -19.90 23.32
N ILE A 20 17.45 -20.80 22.54
CA ILE A 20 16.95 -20.48 21.19
C ILE A 20 15.72 -19.55 21.26
N LEU A 21 14.87 -19.69 22.28
CA LEU A 21 13.72 -18.80 22.50
C LEU A 21 14.10 -17.42 23.04
N ALA A 22 15.24 -17.29 23.73
CA ALA A 22 15.75 -16.02 24.24
C ALA A 22 16.44 -15.16 23.16
N SER A 23 16.83 -15.74 22.02
CA SER A 23 17.54 -15.03 20.95
C SER A 23 16.65 -14.39 19.88
N CYS A 24 15.31 -14.44 20.03
CA CYS A 24 14.38 -13.73 19.14
C CYS A 24 13.93 -12.36 19.70
N GLY A 25 14.50 -11.90 20.82
CA GLY A 25 14.05 -10.67 21.51
C GLY A 25 15.13 -9.60 21.76
N GLY A 26 16.34 -9.75 21.21
CA GLY A 26 17.47 -8.87 21.51
C GLY A 26 18.14 -8.29 20.27
N ALA A 27 17.40 -7.55 19.46
CA ALA A 27 18.00 -6.52 18.60
C ALA A 27 17.80 -5.19 19.33
N ASP A 28 18.88 -4.67 19.91
CA ASP A 28 18.92 -3.35 20.54
C ASP A 28 18.46 -2.27 19.56
N LEU A 29 17.32 -1.68 19.90
CA LEU A 29 16.70 -0.51 19.30
C LEU A 29 17.43 0.76 19.76
N THR A 30 18.70 0.92 19.38
CA THR A 30 19.42 2.20 19.59
C THR A 30 19.91 2.76 18.26
N GLY A 31 18.98 3.04 17.35
CA GLY A 31 19.30 3.71 16.10
C GLY A 31 18.12 3.80 15.15
N GLY A 32 17.23 4.77 15.39
CA GLY A 32 16.12 5.08 14.48
C GLY A 32 14.87 5.39 15.28
N GLY A 33 14.34 6.60 15.11
CA GLY A 33 13.13 7.05 15.79
C GLY A 33 12.00 6.02 15.64
N MET A 34 11.22 5.82 16.70
CA MET A 34 10.04 4.96 16.65
C MET A 34 9.21 5.36 15.43
N PRO A 35 8.88 4.43 14.51
CA PRO A 35 7.89 4.72 13.50
C PRO A 35 6.60 5.08 14.23
N LYS A 36 6.08 6.28 13.93
CA LYS A 36 4.80 6.77 14.45
C LYS A 36 3.76 5.67 14.28
N ALA A 37 3.03 5.33 15.34
CA ALA A 37 2.00 4.30 15.28
C ALA A 37 1.02 4.63 14.14
N ASN A 38 0.93 3.73 13.16
CA ASN A 38 0.01 3.88 12.05
C ASN A 38 -1.43 3.82 12.59
N PRO A 39 -2.33 4.72 12.16
CA PRO A 39 -3.74 4.63 12.51
C PRO A 39 -4.34 3.31 11.97
N PRO A 40 -5.41 2.77 12.61
CA PRO A 40 -6.01 1.52 12.19
C PRO A 40 -6.60 1.61 10.78
N GLY A 41 -6.11 0.77 9.88
CA GLY A 41 -6.45 0.69 8.46
C GLY A 41 -5.46 -0.26 7.77
N LEU A 42 -5.83 -0.82 6.62
CA LEU A 42 -5.05 -1.83 5.88
C LEU A 42 -3.56 -1.44 5.83
N PHE A 43 -2.66 -2.34 6.24
CA PHE A 43 -1.22 -2.09 6.24
C PHE A 43 -0.72 -1.90 4.81
N THR A 44 -0.68 -0.66 4.32
CA THR A 44 0.22 -0.26 3.26
C THR A 44 1.59 -0.12 3.93
N ASP A 45 2.57 -0.90 3.50
CA ASP A 45 3.93 -0.64 3.96
C ASP A 45 4.40 0.74 3.44
N ALA A 46 5.45 1.29 4.04
CA ALA A 46 5.97 2.60 3.64
C ALA A 46 6.33 2.64 2.14
N THR A 47 6.73 1.50 1.58
CA THR A 47 7.03 1.31 0.16
C THR A 47 5.83 1.61 -0.73
N LEU A 48 4.65 1.06 -0.40
CA LEU A 48 3.44 1.32 -1.18
C LEU A 48 3.01 2.78 -1.06
N ALA A 49 3.07 3.38 0.13
CA ALA A 49 2.75 4.79 0.31
C ALA A 49 3.67 5.70 -0.52
N GLU A 50 4.98 5.47 -0.47
CA GLU A 50 5.98 6.20 -1.25
C GLU A 50 5.79 6.01 -2.76
N TYR A 51 5.49 4.79 -3.20
CA TYR A 51 5.19 4.50 -4.60
C TYR A 51 3.97 5.31 -5.09
N LEU A 52 2.87 5.30 -4.33
CA LEU A 52 1.63 5.98 -4.72
C LEU A 52 1.84 7.50 -4.80
N GLU A 53 2.53 8.08 -3.83
CA GLU A 53 2.85 9.52 -3.82
C GLU A 53 3.78 9.89 -4.98
N THR A 54 4.87 9.13 -5.19
CA THR A 54 5.83 9.39 -6.26
C THR A 54 5.15 9.31 -7.62
N SER A 55 4.39 8.24 -7.87
CA SER A 55 3.69 8.04 -9.13
C SER A 55 2.52 9.01 -9.34
N PHE A 56 1.90 9.51 -8.27
CA PHE A 56 0.96 10.63 -8.36
C PHE A 56 1.66 11.87 -8.91
N ASN A 57 2.80 12.25 -8.31
CA ASN A 57 3.56 13.43 -8.70
C ASN A 57 4.09 13.33 -10.14
N GLU A 58 4.55 12.15 -10.56
CA GLU A 58 4.93 11.88 -11.96
C GLU A 58 3.74 12.07 -12.92
N THR A 59 2.58 11.51 -12.59
CA THR A 59 1.38 11.62 -13.43
C THR A 59 0.94 13.08 -13.54
N LYS A 60 0.89 13.80 -12.41
CA LYS A 60 0.57 15.24 -12.39
C LYS A 60 1.56 16.04 -13.24
N ALA A 61 2.85 15.80 -13.08
CA ALA A 61 3.88 16.48 -13.87
C ALA A 61 3.73 16.20 -15.38
N CYS A 62 3.43 14.96 -15.78
CA CYS A 62 3.19 14.60 -17.18
C CYS A 62 1.99 15.36 -17.77
N THR A 63 0.89 15.45 -17.02
CA THR A 63 -0.34 16.12 -17.50
C THR A 63 -0.21 17.64 -17.63
N GLY A 64 0.73 18.26 -16.91
CA GLY A 64 0.86 19.71 -16.83
C GLY A 64 -0.25 20.42 -16.03
N PHE A 65 -1.10 19.67 -15.32
CA PHE A 65 -2.17 20.23 -14.51
C PHE A 65 -1.65 20.95 -13.26
N THR A 66 -2.29 22.07 -12.92
CA THR A 66 -1.89 22.90 -11.76
C THR A 66 -2.61 22.46 -10.48
N GLU A 67 -3.87 22.05 -10.58
CA GLU A 67 -4.69 21.64 -9.44
C GLU A 67 -4.55 20.15 -9.12
N GLY A 68 -4.90 19.79 -7.87
CA GLY A 68 -4.85 18.42 -7.35
C GLY A 68 -3.58 18.14 -6.54
N LEU A 69 -3.74 17.63 -5.32
CA LEU A 69 -2.62 17.21 -4.46
C LEU A 69 -2.82 15.77 -3.99
N TYR A 70 -1.72 15.06 -3.72
CA TYR A 70 -1.79 13.67 -3.25
C TYR A 70 -2.54 13.59 -1.90
N GLU A 71 -2.33 14.58 -1.04
CA GLU A 71 -2.95 14.69 0.28
C GLU A 71 -4.46 14.95 0.23
N GLU A 72 -4.99 15.34 -0.93
CA GLU A 72 -6.45 15.48 -1.12
C GLU A 72 -7.12 14.11 -1.33
N LEU A 73 -6.37 13.06 -1.65
CA LEU A 73 -6.90 11.75 -2.00
C LEU A 73 -7.18 10.87 -0.77
N THR A 74 -8.30 10.15 -0.82
CA THR A 74 -8.54 8.98 0.01
C THR A 74 -8.29 7.73 -0.82
N VAL A 75 -7.25 6.98 -0.48
CA VAL A 75 -6.91 5.72 -1.16
C VAL A 75 -7.49 4.54 -0.38
N VAL A 76 -8.29 3.71 -1.07
CA VAL A 76 -8.90 2.51 -0.48
C VAL A 76 -8.39 1.29 -1.22
N MET A 77 -7.62 0.47 -0.52
CA MET A 77 -7.17 -0.82 -1.04
C MET A 77 -8.32 -1.84 -0.96
N MET A 78 -8.72 -2.35 -2.11
CA MET A 78 -9.81 -3.30 -2.31
C MET A 78 -9.26 -4.70 -2.62
N GLN A 79 -10.16 -5.68 -2.69
CA GLN A 79 -9.85 -6.96 -3.35
C GLN A 79 -9.44 -6.70 -4.81
N PRO A 80 -8.63 -7.57 -5.46
CA PRO A 80 -8.14 -7.35 -6.83
C PRO A 80 -9.23 -7.03 -7.87
N GLN A 81 -10.43 -7.57 -7.65
CA GLN A 81 -11.64 -7.23 -8.38
C GLN A 81 -12.75 -6.95 -7.37
N PHE A 82 -13.47 -5.83 -7.54
CA PHE A 82 -14.54 -5.40 -6.64
C PHE A 82 -15.76 -4.87 -7.40
N PRO A 83 -16.96 -4.91 -6.82
CA PRO A 83 -18.16 -4.34 -7.46
C PRO A 83 -18.02 -2.84 -7.69
N CYS A 84 -18.39 -2.39 -8.89
CA CYS A 84 -18.40 -0.97 -9.26
C CYS A 84 -19.58 -0.67 -10.20
N ARG A 85 -19.87 0.61 -10.39
CA ARG A 85 -21.11 1.06 -11.04
C ARG A 85 -21.24 0.64 -12.51
N TRP A 86 -20.14 0.65 -13.25
CA TRP A 86 -20.17 0.60 -14.73
C TRP A 86 -19.79 -0.76 -15.32
N TYR A 87 -19.22 -1.66 -14.52
CA TYR A 87 -18.73 -2.95 -15.00
C TYR A 87 -19.37 -4.08 -14.20
N GLU A 88 -20.21 -4.88 -14.86
CA GLU A 88 -20.86 -6.05 -14.24
C GLU A 88 -19.84 -7.09 -13.74
N ALA A 89 -18.71 -7.23 -14.46
CA ALA A 89 -17.60 -8.08 -14.05
C ALA A 89 -16.82 -7.52 -12.84
N GLY A 90 -17.09 -6.29 -12.41
CA GLY A 90 -16.34 -5.58 -11.39
C GLY A 90 -15.13 -4.82 -11.94
N CYS A 91 -14.56 -3.97 -11.10
CA CYS A 91 -13.43 -3.10 -11.38
C CYS A 91 -12.17 -3.56 -10.67
N SER A 92 -11.02 -3.22 -11.24
CA SER A 92 -9.71 -3.27 -10.55
C SER A 92 -9.25 -1.90 -10.05
N GLY A 93 -9.91 -0.82 -10.50
CA GLY A 93 -9.68 0.57 -10.09
C GLY A 93 -10.97 1.37 -10.26
N GLU A 94 -11.20 2.35 -9.38
CA GLU A 94 -12.32 3.29 -9.53
C GLU A 94 -12.03 4.61 -8.81
N PHE A 95 -11.91 5.69 -9.58
CA PHE A 95 -12.05 7.04 -9.06
C PHE A 95 -13.53 7.35 -8.76
N VAL A 96 -13.80 7.66 -7.50
CA VAL A 96 -15.10 8.09 -6.99
C VAL A 96 -14.98 9.54 -6.54
N THR A 97 -15.73 10.41 -7.22
CA THR A 97 -15.79 11.84 -6.87
C THR A 97 -16.22 12.05 -5.40
N PRO A 98 -15.65 13.04 -4.70
CA PRO A 98 -14.76 14.06 -5.26
C PRO A 98 -13.27 13.68 -5.24
N ASN A 99 -12.85 12.70 -4.45
CA ASN A 99 -11.43 12.50 -4.12
C ASN A 99 -11.08 11.08 -3.62
N THR A 100 -11.95 10.08 -3.83
CA THR A 100 -11.66 8.71 -3.41
C THR A 100 -11.15 7.91 -4.60
N ILE A 101 -10.05 7.18 -4.42
CA ILE A 101 -9.58 6.19 -5.39
C ILE A 101 -9.61 4.82 -4.72
N LYS A 102 -10.36 3.89 -5.32
CA LYS A 102 -10.36 2.48 -4.93
C LYS A 102 -9.39 1.71 -5.81
N LEU A 103 -8.53 0.90 -5.23
CA LEU A 103 -7.50 0.12 -5.94
C LEU A 103 -7.59 -1.35 -5.58
N GLY A 104 -7.83 -2.21 -6.56
CA GLY A 104 -7.59 -3.64 -6.45
C GLY A 104 -6.12 -3.99 -6.70
N SER A 105 -5.37 -3.12 -7.37
CA SER A 105 -3.94 -3.28 -7.63
C SER A 105 -3.24 -1.93 -7.85
N PRO A 106 -1.95 -1.77 -7.46
CA PRO A 106 -1.17 -0.58 -7.78
C PRO A 106 -1.01 -0.32 -9.29
N TYR A 107 -1.15 -1.33 -10.15
CA TYR A 107 -0.96 -1.17 -11.60
C TYR A 107 -1.97 -0.22 -12.26
N VAL A 108 -3.15 -0.04 -11.69
CA VAL A 108 -4.17 0.89 -12.21
C VAL A 108 -4.10 2.27 -11.56
N TRP A 109 -3.12 2.52 -10.68
CA TRP A 109 -3.05 3.75 -9.91
C TRP A 109 -2.95 5.01 -10.79
N LYS A 110 -2.01 5.05 -11.74
CA LYS A 110 -1.82 6.21 -12.62
C LYS A 110 -3.08 6.53 -13.42
N HIS A 111 -3.81 5.49 -13.84
CA HIS A 111 -5.10 5.62 -14.52
C HIS A 111 -6.14 6.34 -13.66
N GLU A 112 -6.32 5.90 -12.41
CA GLU A 112 -7.29 6.54 -11.50
C GLU A 112 -6.84 7.94 -11.04
N VAL A 113 -5.54 8.18 -10.90
CA VAL A 113 -4.99 9.51 -10.63
C VAL A 113 -5.32 10.47 -11.77
N LEU A 114 -5.24 10.03 -13.02
CA LEU A 114 -5.60 10.87 -14.15
C LEU A 114 -7.08 11.26 -14.13
N HIS A 115 -7.98 10.35 -13.80
CA HIS A 115 -9.40 10.67 -13.58
C HIS A 115 -9.59 11.73 -12.49
N PHE A 116 -8.88 11.63 -11.37
CA PHE A 116 -8.92 12.62 -10.30
C PHE A 116 -8.40 13.99 -10.77
N LEU A 117 -7.22 14.03 -11.41
CA LEU A 117 -6.61 15.28 -11.86
C LEU A 117 -7.47 15.98 -12.91
N LEU A 118 -8.05 15.23 -13.85
CA LEU A 118 -9.01 15.75 -14.81
C LEU A 118 -10.22 16.37 -14.12
N TYR A 119 -10.81 15.66 -13.15
CA TYR A 119 -11.95 16.17 -12.39
C TYR A 119 -11.60 17.45 -11.61
N ARG A 120 -10.42 17.50 -10.97
CA ARG A 120 -9.99 18.68 -10.21
C ARG A 120 -9.75 19.90 -11.09
N ASN A 121 -9.26 19.72 -12.31
CA ASN A 121 -8.90 20.82 -13.21
C ASN A 121 -10.03 21.22 -14.18
N THR A 122 -10.97 20.31 -14.48
CA THR A 122 -12.00 20.53 -15.51
C THR A 122 -13.44 20.33 -15.03
N GLY A 123 -13.63 19.68 -13.87
CA GLY A 123 -14.94 19.25 -13.38
C GLY A 123 -15.44 17.92 -13.95
N GLU A 124 -14.73 17.33 -14.92
CA GLU A 124 -15.07 16.05 -15.54
C GLU A 124 -13.93 15.05 -15.38
N SER A 125 -14.25 13.80 -15.02
CA SER A 125 -13.25 12.74 -14.85
C SER A 125 -12.92 12.01 -16.16
N ASP A 126 -13.67 12.23 -17.24
CA ASP A 126 -13.55 11.50 -18.52
C ASP A 126 -13.67 9.97 -18.35
N SER A 127 -14.83 9.51 -17.86
CA SER A 127 -15.09 8.07 -17.68
C SER A 127 -15.08 7.26 -18.99
N GLY A 128 -15.03 7.92 -20.15
CA GLY A 128 -14.95 7.29 -21.46
C GLY A 128 -13.53 7.13 -22.00
N HIS A 129 -12.50 7.57 -21.24
CA HIS A 129 -11.09 7.47 -21.62
C HIS A 129 -10.78 8.08 -22.99
N THR A 130 -11.40 9.21 -23.30
CA THR A 130 -11.28 9.89 -24.60
C THR A 130 -10.11 10.86 -24.65
N ASN A 131 -9.64 11.32 -23.49
CA ASN A 131 -8.51 12.23 -23.36
C ASN A 131 -7.20 11.52 -23.71
N ALA A 132 -6.38 12.14 -24.56
CA ALA A 132 -5.09 11.60 -25.00
C ALA A 132 -4.11 11.33 -23.85
N LEU A 133 -4.28 12.02 -22.71
CA LEU A 133 -3.46 11.81 -21.51
C LEU A 133 -3.50 10.37 -20.98
N PHE A 134 -4.56 9.59 -21.26
CA PHE A 134 -4.61 8.17 -20.91
C PHE A 134 -3.62 7.31 -21.69
N TRP A 135 -3.15 7.79 -22.84
CA TRP A 135 -2.12 7.13 -23.66
C TRP A 135 -0.74 7.71 -23.43
N ASP A 136 -0.67 9.00 -23.08
CA ASP A 136 0.59 9.72 -22.95
C ASP A 136 1.19 9.66 -21.53
N CYS A 137 0.34 9.56 -20.48
CA CYS A 137 0.76 9.73 -19.08
C CYS A 137 0.48 8.54 -18.16
N VAL A 138 -0.15 7.47 -18.65
CA VAL A 138 -0.49 6.25 -17.88
C VAL A 138 0.32 5.07 -18.40
#